data_AF-A0A9Q9DY34-F1
#
_entry.id   AF-A0A9Q9DY34-F1
#
_cell.length_a   1.000
_cell.length_b   1.000
_cell.length_c   1.000
_cell.angle_alpha   90.00
_cell.angle_beta   90.00
_cell.angle_gamma   90.00
#
_symmetry.space_group_name_H-M   'P 1'
#
loop_
_entity.id
_entity.type
_entity.pdbx_description
1 polymer ?
#
loop_
_entity_poly.entity_id
_entity_poly.type
_entity_poly.pdbx_seq_one_letter_code
_entity_poly.pdbx_strand_id
1 'polypeptide(L)'
;MYYIATSTFEWFPGVQIHHSKDLANWDLVTRPLTRKSQLDMRGDPDSCGVWAPCLTHDGKKFWLVYTDVKRKDGSFKDNPNYIVHADKIEGPWSDPIYVNSSGFDPSLFHDDDGKKWFINMLQDHRRRPQYFSGIRMQQWDEKTEKLVGPRKTIFPGSELGLVEGPHLYKRNGWYYLLTAEGGTAYGHACTFARSRDIWGPYELHPQKYIITSKDAPLAALQRAGHGDIVDTPDGKTYVVHLTGRPTTQARRCVLGRESAIQEAYWDKDDWLYVKNGPVPSLYVDLPAERDDTAYWSPQHYDFTSTTTLHKDFQWLRTPEPERIFRFGKTGLQLIGRESVGSWFEQALVARRQTHFSYDAETVVDFAPDDERTFAGLTAYYCRFNFFYLAVTAHSDGKRELLLMSSEASWPDGNLRMPFPDPVQIPQEGKVRLALSIRGPELQFKYALEGEKELKNIGPVYDASILSDECGGHQAHGSFTGAFVGVAASDMNGTEKVAEFEYFTYTPVHHKSDRYDV
;
A
#
# COMPACT_ATOMS: atom_id res chain seq x y z
N MET A 1 -20.41 -12.82 -2.30
CA MET A 1 -19.32 -12.33 -1.41
C MET A 1 -18.12 -12.11 -2.30
N TYR A 2 -17.54 -10.93 -2.24
CA TYR A 2 -16.41 -10.52 -3.05
C TYR A 2 -15.26 -10.13 -2.12
N TYR A 3 -14.04 -10.43 -2.51
CA TYR A 3 -12.84 -10.07 -1.76
C TYR A 3 -11.81 -9.44 -2.69
N ILE A 4 -11.13 -8.41 -2.22
CA ILE A 4 -9.99 -7.80 -2.92
C ILE A 4 -8.79 -7.84 -1.99
N ALA A 5 -7.69 -8.44 -2.45
CA ALA A 5 -6.40 -8.40 -1.79
C ALA A 5 -5.54 -7.30 -2.39
N THR A 6 -4.99 -6.41 -1.56
CA THR A 6 -4.07 -5.36 -1.99
C THR A 6 -2.71 -5.51 -1.32
N SER A 7 -1.66 -5.13 -2.05
CA SER A 7 -0.28 -5.10 -1.55
C SER A 7 -0.12 -4.13 -0.38
N THR A 8 0.86 -4.43 0.48
CA THR A 8 1.17 -3.63 1.67
C THR A 8 2.63 -3.20 1.75
N PHE A 9 3.48 -3.74 0.89
CA PHE A 9 4.92 -3.46 0.88
C PHE A 9 5.52 -3.64 2.26
N GLU A 10 6.26 -2.66 2.76
CA GLU A 10 6.93 -2.69 4.07
C GLU A 10 5.99 -2.52 5.28
N TRP A 11 4.69 -2.31 5.05
CA TRP A 11 3.71 -2.15 6.12
C TRP A 11 3.22 -3.51 6.62
N PHE A 12 3.34 -3.71 7.94
CA PHE A 12 2.92 -4.91 8.66
C PHE A 12 1.63 -4.63 9.45
N PRO A 13 0.69 -5.58 9.59
CA PRO A 13 0.66 -6.91 8.99
C PRO A 13 0.46 -6.91 7.47
N GLY A 14 0.96 -7.95 6.80
CA GLY A 14 1.04 -8.00 5.34
C GLY A 14 -0.27 -8.43 4.66
N VAL A 15 -0.51 -7.86 3.47
CA VAL A 15 -1.74 -7.95 2.65
C VAL A 15 -2.96 -7.36 3.35
N GLN A 16 -3.74 -6.54 2.64
CA GLN A 16 -5.07 -6.13 3.10
C GLN A 16 -6.15 -6.83 2.30
N ILE A 17 -7.10 -7.48 2.98
CA ILE A 17 -8.25 -8.10 2.34
C ILE A 17 -9.51 -7.32 2.70
N HIS A 18 -10.12 -6.73 1.68
CA HIS A 18 -11.40 -6.06 1.78
C HIS A 18 -12.51 -7.01 1.32
N HIS A 19 -13.69 -6.86 1.90
CA HIS A 19 -14.87 -7.67 1.61
C HIS A 19 -16.02 -6.76 1.16
N SER A 20 -16.79 -7.24 0.17
CA SER A 20 -18.03 -6.62 -0.27
C SER A 20 -19.10 -7.65 -0.61
N LYS A 21 -20.37 -7.24 -0.50
CA LYS A 21 -21.53 -8.01 -0.98
C LYS A 21 -22.08 -7.47 -2.29
N ASP A 22 -21.70 -6.27 -2.68
CA ASP A 22 -22.35 -5.47 -3.72
C ASP A 22 -21.38 -4.74 -4.64
N LEU A 23 -20.07 -4.92 -4.46
CA LEU A 23 -18.98 -4.26 -5.19
C LEU A 23 -18.87 -2.73 -4.99
N ALA A 24 -19.84 -2.10 -4.31
CA ALA A 24 -19.87 -0.66 -4.04
C ALA A 24 -19.32 -0.34 -2.65
N ASN A 25 -19.65 -1.16 -1.65
CA ASN A 25 -19.33 -0.94 -0.25
C ASN A 25 -18.31 -1.98 0.20
N TRP A 26 -17.15 -1.52 0.69
CA TRP A 26 -16.00 -2.37 1.01
C TRP A 26 -15.52 -2.14 2.43
N ASP A 27 -15.33 -3.24 3.17
CA ASP A 27 -14.78 -3.23 4.51
C ASP A 27 -13.45 -3.99 4.56
N LEU A 28 -12.43 -3.40 5.19
CA LEU A 28 -11.23 -4.16 5.57
C LEU A 28 -11.61 -5.22 6.61
N VAL A 29 -11.46 -6.50 6.27
CA VAL A 29 -11.85 -7.62 7.12
C VAL A 29 -10.68 -8.35 7.76
N THR A 30 -9.52 -8.42 7.08
CA THR A 30 -8.36 -9.10 7.64
C THR A 30 -7.05 -8.66 6.99
N ARG A 31 -5.95 -8.99 7.67
CA ARG A 31 -4.59 -8.99 7.14
C ARG A 31 -3.98 -10.35 7.45
N PRO A 32 -3.74 -11.21 6.45
CA PRO A 32 -3.45 -12.62 6.66
C PRO A 32 -2.02 -12.91 7.14
N LEU A 33 -1.05 -12.05 6.82
CA LEU A 33 0.37 -12.26 7.14
C LEU A 33 0.72 -11.56 8.46
N THR A 34 0.41 -12.22 9.58
CA THR A 34 0.51 -11.66 10.94
C THR A 34 1.60 -12.30 11.79
N ARG A 35 2.22 -13.38 11.32
CA ARG A 35 3.25 -14.11 12.08
C ARG A 35 4.61 -13.97 11.44
N LYS A 36 5.65 -13.98 12.27
CA LYS A 36 7.05 -14.05 11.85
C LYS A 36 7.35 -15.22 10.90
N SER A 37 6.68 -16.36 11.07
CA SER A 37 6.83 -17.50 10.15
C SER A 37 6.33 -17.21 8.74
N GLN A 38 5.36 -16.30 8.59
CA GLN A 38 4.78 -15.91 7.31
C GLN A 38 5.53 -14.75 6.67
N LEU A 39 5.98 -13.77 7.46
CA LEU A 39 6.55 -12.53 6.94
C LEU A 39 7.49 -11.90 7.96
N ASP A 40 8.76 -11.73 7.59
CA ASP A 40 9.75 -10.94 8.32
C ASP A 40 10.44 -9.99 7.34
N MET A 41 10.08 -8.71 7.40
CA MET A 41 10.52 -7.66 6.47
C MET A 41 11.59 -6.75 7.08
N ARG A 42 12.17 -7.13 8.23
CA ARG A 42 13.24 -6.34 8.84
C ARG A 42 14.44 -6.32 7.90
N GLY A 43 14.91 -5.12 7.57
CA GLY A 43 15.95 -4.87 6.59
C GLY A 43 15.45 -4.67 5.16
N ASP A 44 14.17 -4.88 4.87
CA ASP A 44 13.63 -4.65 3.52
C ASP A 44 13.67 -3.15 3.20
N PRO A 45 14.12 -2.76 1.98
CA PRO A 45 14.10 -1.36 1.58
C PRO A 45 12.69 -0.75 1.56
N ASP A 46 12.58 0.57 1.43
CA ASP A 46 11.26 1.20 1.25
C ASP A 46 10.60 0.71 -0.05
N SER A 47 9.28 0.52 -0.05
CA SER A 47 8.50 -0.13 -1.12
C SER A 47 8.94 -1.55 -1.51
N CYS A 48 9.71 -2.23 -0.68
CA CYS A 48 9.97 -3.68 -0.77
C CYS A 48 8.97 -4.45 0.11
N GLY A 49 9.20 -5.72 0.42
CA GLY A 49 8.24 -6.55 1.16
C GLY A 49 7.08 -7.02 0.28
N VAL A 50 5.85 -6.90 0.76
CA VAL A 50 4.65 -7.49 0.12
C VAL A 50 4.24 -6.75 -1.16
N TRP A 51 4.70 -7.24 -2.31
CA TRP A 51 4.24 -6.80 -3.64
C TRP A 51 2.89 -7.46 -4.01
N ALA A 52 2.43 -7.33 -5.26
CA ALA A 52 1.07 -7.68 -5.66
C ALA A 52 0.67 -9.10 -5.21
N PRO A 53 -0.38 -9.24 -4.37
CA PRO A 53 -0.89 -10.53 -3.97
C PRO A 53 -1.91 -11.06 -4.99
N CYS A 54 -2.06 -12.39 -5.05
CA CYS A 54 -3.16 -13.04 -5.75
C CYS A 54 -3.98 -13.84 -4.75
N LEU A 55 -5.26 -13.49 -4.60
CA LEU A 55 -6.22 -14.18 -3.75
C LEU A 55 -7.19 -14.98 -4.62
N THR A 56 -7.26 -16.28 -4.41
CA THR A 56 -8.18 -17.16 -5.15
C THR A 56 -8.89 -18.13 -4.22
N HIS A 57 -10.00 -18.70 -4.69
CA HIS A 57 -10.77 -19.71 -3.97
C HIS A 57 -11.16 -20.83 -4.94
N ASP A 58 -10.86 -22.07 -4.57
CA ASP A 58 -11.06 -23.25 -5.46
C ASP A 58 -12.37 -24.00 -5.18
N GLY A 59 -13.26 -23.42 -4.38
CA GLY A 59 -14.49 -24.04 -3.91
C GLY A 59 -14.35 -24.76 -2.56
N LYS A 60 -13.12 -24.93 -2.04
CA LYS A 60 -12.85 -25.58 -0.75
C LYS A 60 -12.13 -24.66 0.23
N LYS A 61 -11.10 -23.95 -0.24
CA LYS A 61 -10.30 -23.05 0.61
C LYS A 61 -9.79 -21.85 -0.17
N PHE A 62 -9.41 -20.82 0.58
CA PHE A 62 -8.71 -19.65 0.06
C PHE A 62 -7.22 -19.96 -0.11
N TRP A 63 -6.67 -19.43 -1.20
CA TRP A 63 -5.25 -19.45 -1.53
C TRP A 63 -4.78 -18.02 -1.69
N LEU A 64 -3.73 -17.66 -0.98
CA LEU A 64 -3.06 -16.39 -1.12
C LEU A 64 -1.64 -16.62 -1.59
N VAL A 65 -1.32 -16.04 -2.74
CA VAL A 65 0.03 -16.00 -3.30
C VAL A 65 0.57 -14.60 -3.07
N TYR A 66 1.81 -14.50 -2.60
CA TYR A 66 2.44 -13.21 -2.35
C TYR A 66 3.95 -13.28 -2.57
N THR A 67 4.56 -12.10 -2.71
CA THR A 67 6.00 -11.94 -2.85
C THR A 67 6.53 -11.14 -1.69
N ASP A 68 7.67 -11.55 -1.13
CA ASP A 68 8.44 -10.76 -0.18
C ASP A 68 9.69 -10.21 -0.89
N VAL A 69 9.57 -9.05 -1.52
CA VAL A 69 10.67 -8.46 -2.31
C VAL A 69 11.77 -7.98 -1.36
N LYS A 70 12.96 -8.54 -1.49
CA LYS A 70 14.13 -8.17 -0.66
C LYS A 70 15.00 -7.08 -1.28
N ARG A 71 14.92 -6.93 -2.60
CA ARG A 71 15.74 -5.97 -3.35
C ARG A 71 15.00 -5.51 -4.58
N LYS A 72 14.83 -4.20 -4.74
CA LYS A 72 14.32 -3.59 -5.98
C LYS A 72 15.38 -2.84 -6.80
N ASP A 73 16.54 -2.53 -6.19
CA ASP A 73 17.56 -1.64 -6.75
C ASP A 73 18.67 -2.38 -7.51
N GLY A 74 19.17 -1.73 -8.57
CA GLY A 74 20.24 -2.24 -9.42
C GLY A 74 19.76 -3.23 -10.48
N SER A 75 20.65 -4.13 -10.91
CA SER A 75 20.34 -5.07 -12.02
C SER A 75 19.55 -6.30 -11.58
N PHE A 76 19.60 -6.65 -10.29
CA PHE A 76 18.88 -7.79 -9.73
C PHE A 76 17.63 -7.31 -8.99
N LYS A 77 16.59 -8.14 -8.97
CA LYS A 77 15.60 -8.06 -7.89
C LYS A 77 15.40 -9.45 -7.30
N ASP A 78 15.49 -9.51 -5.98
CA ASP A 78 15.39 -10.73 -5.21
C ASP A 78 13.97 -10.82 -4.66
N ASN A 79 13.14 -11.68 -5.26
CA ASN A 79 11.68 -11.68 -5.07
C ASN A 79 11.15 -13.09 -4.75
N PRO A 80 11.40 -13.65 -3.55
CA PRO A 80 10.82 -14.93 -3.15
C PRO A 80 9.28 -14.86 -3.13
N ASN A 81 8.66 -15.85 -3.77
CA ASN A 81 7.22 -16.02 -3.85
C ASN A 81 6.76 -17.17 -2.94
N TYR A 82 5.62 -16.97 -2.28
CA TYR A 82 5.06 -17.90 -1.32
C TYR A 82 3.57 -18.13 -1.56
N ILE A 83 3.09 -19.29 -1.10
CA ILE A 83 1.67 -19.62 -1.01
C ILE A 83 1.32 -19.89 0.46
N VAL A 84 0.21 -19.30 0.91
CA VAL A 84 -0.49 -19.68 2.15
C VAL A 84 -1.96 -19.99 1.83
N HIS A 85 -2.62 -20.78 2.67
CA HIS A 85 -4.02 -21.13 2.48
C HIS A 85 -4.81 -21.09 3.79
N ALA A 86 -6.14 -20.95 3.69
CA ALA A 86 -7.06 -20.96 4.82
C ALA A 86 -8.46 -21.41 4.39
N ASP A 87 -9.18 -22.13 5.26
CA ASP A 87 -10.57 -22.54 4.98
C ASP A 87 -11.56 -21.36 5.08
N LYS A 88 -11.19 -20.33 5.84
CA LYS A 88 -11.95 -19.08 6.00
C LYS A 88 -11.05 -17.89 5.72
N ILE A 89 -11.61 -16.80 5.23
CA ILE A 89 -10.83 -15.61 4.86
C ILE A 89 -10.13 -15.00 6.08
N GLU A 90 -10.76 -15.07 7.26
CA GLU A 90 -10.21 -14.59 8.54
C GLU A 90 -9.09 -15.50 9.08
N GLY A 91 -8.87 -16.66 8.47
CA GLY A 91 -7.87 -17.64 8.87
C GLY A 91 -8.41 -18.75 9.78
N PRO A 92 -7.52 -19.49 10.47
CA PRO A 92 -6.08 -19.29 10.49
C PRO A 92 -5.44 -19.58 9.12
N TRP A 93 -4.51 -18.71 8.71
CA TRP A 93 -3.70 -18.92 7.50
C TRP A 93 -2.50 -19.79 7.81
N SER A 94 -2.18 -20.73 6.92
CA SER A 94 -1.05 -21.65 7.04
C SER A 94 0.30 -20.93 7.17
N ASP A 95 1.34 -21.67 7.55
CA ASP A 95 2.71 -21.23 7.31
C ASP A 95 3.01 -21.20 5.80
N PRO A 96 3.98 -20.39 5.35
CA PRO A 96 4.19 -20.16 3.93
C PRO A 96 4.97 -21.29 3.28
N ILE A 97 4.54 -21.66 2.08
CA ILE A 97 5.29 -22.57 1.22
C ILE A 97 6.05 -21.74 0.20
N TYR A 98 7.38 -21.83 0.23
CA TYR A 98 8.22 -21.22 -0.79
C TYR A 98 8.01 -21.88 -2.15
N VAL A 99 7.79 -21.08 -3.19
CA VAL A 99 7.51 -21.56 -4.55
C VAL A 99 8.71 -21.37 -5.47
N ASN A 100 9.13 -20.11 -5.72
CA ASN A 100 10.27 -19.76 -6.54
C ASN A 100 10.72 -18.30 -6.28
N SER A 101 11.73 -17.84 -7.03
CA SER A 101 12.17 -16.42 -7.01
C SER A 101 12.50 -15.88 -8.41
N SER A 102 11.83 -16.37 -9.47
CA SER A 102 12.17 -16.01 -10.86
C SER A 102 11.69 -14.61 -11.31
N GLY A 103 10.85 -13.98 -10.50
CA GLY A 103 10.20 -12.70 -10.73
C GLY A 103 8.95 -12.59 -9.85
N PHE A 104 8.43 -11.38 -9.68
CA PHE A 104 7.31 -11.06 -8.79
C PHE A 104 5.95 -11.26 -9.50
N ASP A 105 4.87 -10.69 -8.95
CA ASP A 105 3.48 -10.85 -9.38
C ASP A 105 3.06 -12.32 -9.58
N PRO A 106 3.22 -13.16 -8.54
CA PRO A 106 2.81 -14.54 -8.61
C PRO A 106 1.29 -14.66 -8.53
N SER A 107 0.74 -15.57 -9.31
CA SER A 107 -0.69 -15.82 -9.42
C SER A 107 -0.95 -17.31 -9.57
N LEU A 108 -2.09 -17.77 -9.03
CA LEU A 108 -2.46 -19.18 -8.99
C LEU A 108 -3.79 -19.40 -9.69
N PHE A 109 -3.75 -20.06 -10.84
CA PHE A 109 -4.93 -20.40 -11.62
C PHE A 109 -5.39 -21.83 -11.30
N HIS A 110 -6.70 -22.02 -11.14
CA HIS A 110 -7.35 -23.31 -10.91
C HIS A 110 -8.07 -23.73 -12.19
N ASP A 111 -7.63 -24.81 -12.84
CA ASP A 111 -8.23 -25.30 -14.08
C ASP A 111 -9.34 -26.32 -13.77
N ASP A 112 -10.28 -26.49 -14.72
CA ASP A 112 -11.42 -27.40 -14.59
C ASP A 112 -11.01 -28.87 -14.53
N ASP A 113 -9.80 -29.20 -15.00
CA ASP A 113 -9.24 -30.55 -14.91
C ASP A 113 -8.63 -30.87 -13.53
N GLY A 114 -8.73 -29.93 -12.58
CA GLY A 114 -8.22 -30.05 -11.22
C GLY A 114 -6.74 -29.71 -11.08
N LYS A 115 -6.03 -29.37 -12.16
CA LYS A 115 -4.65 -28.85 -12.06
C LYS A 115 -4.65 -27.40 -11.60
N LYS A 116 -3.59 -27.04 -10.89
CA LYS A 116 -3.29 -25.65 -10.51
C LYS A 116 -2.05 -25.19 -11.25
N TRP A 117 -2.06 -23.95 -11.73
CA TRP A 117 -0.97 -23.37 -12.51
C TRP A 117 -0.45 -22.13 -11.82
N PHE A 118 0.83 -22.14 -11.48
CA PHE A 118 1.52 -20.98 -10.97
C PHE A 118 2.08 -20.18 -12.14
N ILE A 119 1.74 -18.89 -12.18
CA ILE A 119 2.23 -17.95 -13.17
C ILE A 119 2.88 -16.74 -12.49
N ASN A 120 3.97 -16.24 -13.05
CA ASN A 120 4.63 -15.03 -12.56
C ASN A 120 5.42 -14.36 -13.70
N MET A 121 5.71 -13.07 -13.56
CA MET A 121 6.59 -12.39 -14.51
C MET A 121 8.02 -12.95 -14.42
N LEU A 122 8.80 -12.84 -15.49
CA LEU A 122 10.20 -13.21 -15.51
C LEU A 122 11.10 -12.01 -15.57
N GLN A 123 12.10 -12.02 -14.70
CA GLN A 123 13.11 -11.00 -14.70
C GLN A 123 14.43 -11.51 -15.27
N ASP A 124 14.89 -10.89 -16.36
CA ASP A 124 16.21 -11.16 -16.92
C ASP A 124 17.17 -10.02 -16.62
N HIS A 125 17.99 -10.19 -15.58
CA HIS A 125 19.04 -9.23 -15.18
C HIS A 125 20.05 -8.92 -16.31
N ARG A 126 20.15 -9.78 -17.33
CA ARG A 126 21.02 -9.58 -18.50
C ARG A 126 20.36 -8.73 -19.57
N ARG A 127 19.04 -8.51 -19.48
CA ARG A 127 18.21 -7.73 -20.41
C ARG A 127 18.28 -8.25 -21.85
N ARG A 128 18.05 -9.56 -22.04
CA ARG A 128 18.15 -10.23 -23.34
C ARG A 128 16.83 -10.95 -23.70
N PRO A 129 15.92 -10.35 -24.49
CA PRO A 129 16.02 -9.02 -25.10
C PRO A 129 15.64 -7.85 -24.17
N GLN A 130 14.93 -8.13 -23.07
CA GLN A 130 14.38 -7.10 -22.19
C GLN A 130 14.42 -7.56 -20.73
N TYR A 131 14.29 -6.60 -19.81
CA TYR A 131 14.34 -6.87 -18.38
C TYR A 131 13.11 -7.65 -17.87
N PHE A 132 11.92 -7.31 -18.37
CA PHE A 132 10.65 -8.00 -18.12
C PHE A 132 10.42 -9.03 -19.24
N SER A 133 11.02 -10.21 -19.10
CA SER A 133 11.22 -11.18 -20.18
C SER A 133 10.02 -12.10 -20.49
N GLY A 134 8.81 -11.72 -20.06
CA GLY A 134 7.56 -12.44 -20.30
C GLY A 134 6.98 -13.13 -19.07
N ILE A 135 5.88 -13.85 -19.26
CA ILE A 135 5.14 -14.58 -18.23
C ILE A 135 5.54 -16.04 -18.25
N ARG A 136 6.00 -16.56 -17.11
CA ARG A 136 6.32 -17.97 -16.91
C ARG A 136 5.17 -18.72 -16.29
N MET A 137 4.96 -19.95 -16.74
CA MET A 137 4.00 -20.87 -16.16
C MET A 137 4.65 -22.22 -15.82
N GLN A 138 4.24 -22.79 -14.69
CA GLN A 138 4.54 -24.15 -14.28
C GLN A 138 3.40 -24.72 -13.42
N GLN A 139 3.18 -26.03 -13.46
CA GLN A 139 2.13 -26.67 -12.66
C GLN A 139 2.49 -26.63 -11.17
N TRP A 140 1.53 -26.26 -10.34
CA TRP A 140 1.57 -26.41 -8.89
C TRP A 140 0.94 -27.75 -8.50
N ASP A 141 1.69 -28.63 -7.85
CA ASP A 141 1.16 -29.86 -7.26
C ASP A 141 0.91 -29.67 -5.77
N GLU A 142 -0.36 -29.61 -5.39
CA GLU A 142 -0.80 -29.45 -4.01
C GLU A 142 -0.36 -30.60 -3.10
N LYS A 143 -0.18 -31.82 -3.63
CA LYS A 143 0.21 -32.98 -2.80
C LYS A 143 1.66 -32.93 -2.35
N THR A 144 2.54 -32.48 -3.24
CA THR A 144 3.98 -32.37 -2.95
C THR A 144 4.40 -30.96 -2.58
N GLU A 145 3.48 -29.99 -2.65
CA GLU A 145 3.67 -28.57 -2.37
C GLU A 145 4.84 -27.98 -3.19
N LYS A 146 4.91 -28.36 -4.47
CA LYS A 146 6.02 -28.02 -5.36
C LYS A 146 5.55 -27.68 -6.77
N LEU A 147 6.37 -26.90 -7.45
CA LEU A 147 6.28 -26.77 -8.91
C LEU A 147 6.79 -28.04 -9.59
N VAL A 148 5.98 -28.61 -10.49
CA VAL A 148 6.28 -29.87 -11.19
C VAL A 148 6.15 -29.71 -12.71
N GLY A 149 6.72 -30.66 -13.43
CA GLY A 149 6.60 -30.72 -14.88
C GLY A 149 7.32 -29.58 -15.62
N PRO A 150 6.94 -29.32 -16.89
CA PRO A 150 7.63 -28.36 -17.75
C PRO A 150 7.41 -26.91 -17.30
N ARG A 151 8.44 -26.09 -17.49
CA ARG A 151 8.45 -24.65 -17.21
C ARG A 151 8.56 -23.86 -18.51
N LYS A 152 7.52 -23.14 -18.93
CA LYS A 152 7.49 -22.43 -20.24
C LYS A 152 7.13 -20.96 -20.08
N THR A 153 7.81 -20.08 -20.83
CA THR A 153 7.35 -18.69 -21.01
C THR A 153 6.22 -18.74 -22.02
N ILE A 154 5.00 -18.39 -21.59
CA ILE A 154 3.78 -18.54 -22.41
C ILE A 154 3.41 -17.27 -23.16
N PHE A 155 3.90 -16.11 -22.69
CA PHE A 155 3.57 -14.82 -23.27
C PHE A 155 4.73 -13.83 -23.10
N PRO A 156 5.25 -13.22 -24.17
CA PRO A 156 6.38 -12.29 -24.09
C PRO A 156 5.97 -10.85 -23.71
N GLY A 157 4.68 -10.52 -23.70
CA GLY A 157 4.17 -9.15 -23.63
C GLY A 157 3.84 -8.56 -25.01
N SER A 158 3.22 -7.39 -25.02
CA SER A 158 3.04 -6.54 -26.21
C SER A 158 4.23 -5.60 -26.42
N GLU A 159 4.14 -4.74 -27.43
CA GLU A 159 5.10 -3.67 -27.68
C GLU A 159 5.22 -2.63 -26.55
N LEU A 160 4.26 -2.57 -25.62
CA LEU A 160 4.31 -1.64 -24.49
C LEU A 160 5.41 -1.98 -23.47
N GLY A 161 5.80 -3.26 -23.42
CA GLY A 161 6.81 -3.77 -22.51
C GLY A 161 6.39 -3.72 -21.04
N LEU A 162 7.36 -4.00 -20.15
CA LEU A 162 7.15 -4.09 -18.70
C LEU A 162 6.01 -5.05 -18.32
N VAL A 163 5.90 -6.19 -19.01
CA VAL A 163 4.86 -7.19 -18.80
C VAL A 163 4.96 -7.86 -17.43
N GLU A 164 3.92 -7.66 -16.63
CA GLU A 164 3.79 -8.10 -15.24
C GLU A 164 2.32 -8.41 -14.89
N GLY A 165 1.97 -8.60 -13.61
CA GLY A 165 0.60 -8.82 -13.13
C GLY A 165 -0.22 -9.90 -13.87
N PRO A 166 0.29 -11.13 -14.10
CA PRO A 166 -0.41 -12.13 -14.90
C PRO A 166 -1.58 -12.79 -14.14
N HIS A 167 -2.75 -12.85 -14.77
CA HIS A 167 -3.90 -13.64 -14.31
C HIS A 167 -4.49 -14.46 -15.45
N LEU A 168 -4.76 -15.74 -15.19
CA LEU A 168 -5.39 -16.65 -16.15
C LEU A 168 -6.86 -16.85 -15.82
N TYR A 169 -7.69 -16.91 -16.85
CA TYR A 169 -9.12 -17.23 -16.77
C TYR A 169 -9.47 -18.24 -17.85
N LYS A 170 -10.53 -19.00 -17.66
CA LYS A 170 -11.02 -19.95 -18.66
C LYS A 170 -12.50 -19.73 -18.93
N ARG A 171 -12.85 -19.55 -20.21
CA ARG A 171 -14.23 -19.31 -20.64
C ARG A 171 -14.43 -19.77 -22.08
N ASN A 172 -15.52 -20.48 -22.37
CA ASN A 172 -15.89 -20.93 -23.72
C ASN A 172 -14.76 -21.66 -24.48
N GLY A 173 -13.97 -22.46 -23.75
CA GLY A 173 -12.83 -23.20 -24.30
C GLY A 173 -11.61 -22.33 -24.66
N TRP A 174 -11.56 -21.09 -24.18
CA TRP A 174 -10.40 -20.21 -24.26
C TRP A 174 -9.75 -20.08 -22.89
N TYR A 175 -8.42 -20.00 -22.88
CA TYR A 175 -7.63 -19.46 -21.78
C TYR A 175 -7.37 -17.99 -22.08
N TYR A 176 -7.78 -17.10 -21.19
CA TYR A 176 -7.48 -15.67 -21.25
C TYR A 176 -6.33 -15.36 -20.32
N LEU A 177 -5.42 -14.52 -20.77
CA LEU A 177 -4.31 -13.98 -20.00
C LEU A 177 -4.46 -12.47 -19.90
N LEU A 178 -4.67 -11.99 -18.69
CA LEU A 178 -4.59 -10.58 -18.32
C LEU A 178 -3.19 -10.30 -17.79
N THR A 179 -2.58 -9.21 -18.23
CA THR A 179 -1.27 -8.74 -17.72
C THR A 179 -1.28 -7.23 -17.53
N ALA A 180 -0.50 -6.73 -16.60
CA ALA A 180 -0.14 -5.31 -16.53
C ALA A 180 1.05 -5.01 -17.47
N GLU A 181 1.04 -3.85 -18.12
CA GLU A 181 2.14 -3.40 -18.99
C GLU A 181 2.37 -1.88 -18.88
N GLY A 182 3.51 -1.41 -19.39
CA GLY A 182 3.89 0.02 -19.39
C GLY A 182 4.41 0.54 -18.05
N GLY A 183 4.43 -0.31 -17.02
CA GLY A 183 4.85 0.00 -15.66
C GLY A 183 3.82 0.86 -14.92
N THR A 184 3.83 0.77 -13.59
CA THR A 184 2.80 1.34 -12.71
C THR A 184 2.72 2.88 -12.64
N ALA A 185 3.44 3.61 -13.50
CA ALA A 185 3.37 5.07 -13.61
C ALA A 185 2.29 5.50 -14.62
N TYR A 186 2.47 6.63 -15.32
CA TYR A 186 1.47 7.16 -16.24
C TYR A 186 1.33 6.40 -17.57
N GLY A 187 2.22 5.45 -17.86
CA GLY A 187 2.14 4.57 -19.04
C GLY A 187 1.34 3.28 -18.83
N HIS A 188 0.79 3.07 -17.63
CA HIS A 188 0.22 1.81 -17.18
C HIS A 188 -1.00 1.37 -18.00
N ALA A 189 -1.14 0.05 -18.18
CA ALA A 189 -2.25 -0.57 -18.89
C ALA A 189 -2.54 -1.99 -18.39
N CYS A 190 -3.77 -2.47 -18.60
CA CYS A 190 -4.13 -3.88 -18.60
C CYS A 190 -4.16 -4.41 -20.04
N THR A 191 -3.23 -5.28 -20.39
CA THR A 191 -3.18 -6.00 -21.67
C THR A 191 -3.92 -7.33 -21.57
N PHE A 192 -4.73 -7.65 -22.57
CA PHE A 192 -5.54 -8.87 -22.59
C PHE A 192 -5.23 -9.72 -23.82
N ALA A 193 -5.14 -11.03 -23.63
CA ALA A 193 -4.82 -11.99 -24.68
C ALA A 193 -5.56 -13.31 -24.45
N ARG A 194 -5.67 -14.18 -25.46
CA ARG A 194 -6.28 -15.51 -25.30
C ARG A 194 -5.63 -16.59 -26.13
N SER A 195 -5.81 -17.85 -25.75
CA SER A 195 -5.35 -19.03 -26.49
C SER A 195 -6.31 -20.21 -26.28
N ARG A 196 -6.39 -21.12 -27.25
CA ARG A 196 -7.09 -22.42 -27.08
C ARG A 196 -6.24 -23.45 -26.32
N ASP A 197 -4.93 -23.25 -26.27
CA ASP A 197 -3.98 -24.04 -25.48
C ASP A 197 -3.43 -23.18 -24.35
N ILE A 198 -3.48 -23.65 -23.11
CA ILE A 198 -2.92 -22.94 -21.94
C ILE A 198 -1.44 -22.56 -22.14
N TRP A 199 -0.70 -23.35 -22.95
CA TRP A 199 0.70 -23.10 -23.29
C TRP A 199 0.92 -22.08 -24.42
N GLY A 200 -0.15 -21.49 -24.97
CA GLY A 200 -0.13 -20.53 -26.07
C GLY A 200 0.00 -21.18 -27.46
N PRO A 201 0.26 -20.37 -28.51
CA PRO A 201 0.50 -18.93 -28.44
C PRO A 201 -0.77 -18.15 -28.09
N TYR A 202 -0.61 -17.08 -27.32
CA TYR A 202 -1.71 -16.17 -26.97
C TYR A 202 -1.83 -15.07 -28.04
N GLU A 203 -3.02 -14.93 -28.63
CA GLU A 203 -3.36 -13.80 -29.50
C GLU A 203 -3.81 -12.61 -28.66
N LEU A 204 -3.38 -11.40 -29.04
CA LEU A 204 -3.76 -10.17 -28.34
C LEU A 204 -5.23 -9.81 -28.63
N HIS A 205 -5.88 -9.23 -27.63
CA HIS A 205 -7.17 -8.56 -27.80
C HIS A 205 -7.09 -7.50 -28.91
N PRO A 206 -8.14 -7.29 -29.74
CA PRO A 206 -8.11 -6.29 -30.82
C PRO A 206 -7.80 -4.86 -30.36
N GLN A 207 -8.23 -4.49 -29.15
CA GLN A 207 -7.89 -3.20 -28.51
C GLN A 207 -6.58 -3.22 -27.72
N LYS A 208 -5.94 -4.40 -27.57
CA LYS A 208 -4.74 -4.70 -26.76
C LYS A 208 -4.86 -4.34 -25.28
N TYR A 209 -5.04 -3.07 -24.97
CA TYR A 209 -5.13 -2.48 -23.64
C TYR A 209 -6.59 -2.24 -23.27
N ILE A 210 -7.19 -3.16 -22.50
CA ILE A 210 -8.61 -3.08 -22.13
C ILE A 210 -8.88 -2.03 -21.04
N ILE A 211 -7.85 -1.66 -20.27
CA ILE A 211 -7.86 -0.53 -19.32
C ILE A 211 -6.55 0.24 -19.49
N THR A 212 -6.61 1.55 -19.73
CA THR A 212 -5.46 2.45 -19.65
C THR A 212 -5.90 3.92 -19.64
N SER A 213 -5.17 4.75 -18.90
CA SER A 213 -5.32 6.21 -18.93
C SER A 213 -4.15 6.90 -19.66
N LYS A 214 -3.22 6.13 -20.25
CA LYS A 214 -1.90 6.64 -20.69
C LYS A 214 -1.98 7.76 -21.74
N ASP A 215 -2.98 7.66 -22.62
CA ASP A 215 -3.22 8.63 -23.70
C ASP A 215 -4.33 9.65 -23.33
N ALA A 216 -4.80 9.64 -22.08
CA ALA A 216 -5.88 10.48 -21.57
C ALA A 216 -5.41 11.27 -20.33
N PRO A 217 -4.50 12.26 -20.48
CA PRO A 217 -3.86 12.95 -19.35
C PRO A 217 -4.82 13.78 -18.48
N LEU A 218 -6.02 14.06 -18.97
CA LEU A 218 -7.08 14.79 -18.27
C LEU A 218 -8.09 13.86 -17.56
N ALA A 219 -7.98 12.54 -17.73
CA ALA A 219 -8.87 11.61 -17.03
C ALA A 219 -8.65 11.69 -15.51
N ALA A 220 -9.73 11.60 -14.74
CA ALA A 220 -9.70 11.64 -13.28
C ALA A 220 -8.85 10.52 -12.66
N LEU A 221 -8.97 9.34 -13.26
CA LEU A 221 -8.29 8.13 -12.84
C LEU A 221 -7.09 7.91 -13.74
N GLN A 222 -5.89 8.11 -13.20
CA GLN A 222 -4.62 7.92 -13.90
C GLN A 222 -3.96 6.60 -13.51
N ARG A 223 -2.86 6.24 -14.18
CA ARG A 223 -2.04 5.05 -13.86
C ARG A 223 -2.86 3.76 -13.91
N ALA A 224 -3.93 3.73 -14.70
CA ALA A 224 -4.90 2.64 -14.73
C ALA A 224 -4.28 1.37 -15.33
N GLY A 225 -4.18 0.30 -14.53
CA GLY A 225 -3.57 -0.97 -14.92
C GLY A 225 -3.57 -1.96 -13.75
N HIS A 226 -2.87 -3.10 -13.90
CA HIS A 226 -2.77 -4.14 -12.87
C HIS A 226 -4.14 -4.53 -12.30
N GLY A 227 -4.98 -5.05 -13.19
CA GLY A 227 -6.36 -5.39 -12.87
C GLY A 227 -6.63 -6.89 -12.72
N ASP A 228 -7.84 -7.20 -12.31
CA ASP A 228 -8.39 -8.55 -12.18
C ASP A 228 -9.87 -8.53 -12.61
N ILE A 229 -10.42 -9.69 -12.98
CA ILE A 229 -11.76 -9.84 -13.55
C ILE A 229 -12.63 -10.64 -12.58
N VAL A 230 -13.84 -10.17 -12.34
CA VAL A 230 -14.83 -10.88 -11.54
C VAL A 230 -16.19 -10.92 -12.25
N ASP A 231 -16.76 -12.12 -12.31
CA ASP A 231 -18.15 -12.33 -12.72
C ASP A 231 -19.04 -12.32 -11.48
N THR A 232 -20.22 -11.71 -11.59
CA THR A 232 -21.23 -11.69 -10.54
C THR A 232 -22.24 -12.83 -10.71
N PRO A 233 -22.96 -13.24 -9.66
CA PRO A 233 -24.00 -14.27 -9.76
C PRO A 233 -25.14 -13.95 -10.73
N ASP A 234 -25.42 -12.66 -10.98
CA ASP A 234 -26.40 -12.19 -11.97
C ASP A 234 -25.84 -12.09 -13.40
N GLY A 235 -24.57 -12.49 -13.61
CA GLY A 235 -23.95 -12.63 -14.92
C GLY A 235 -23.33 -11.35 -15.49
N LYS A 236 -23.16 -10.29 -14.68
CA LYS A 236 -22.35 -9.13 -15.05
C LYS A 236 -20.87 -9.42 -14.83
N THR A 237 -20.01 -8.72 -15.57
CA THR A 237 -18.56 -8.81 -15.42
C THR A 237 -18.02 -7.44 -15.01
N TYR A 238 -17.05 -7.43 -14.09
CA TYR A 238 -16.33 -6.23 -13.69
C TYR A 238 -14.83 -6.45 -13.78
N VAL A 239 -14.10 -5.36 -14.02
CA VAL A 239 -12.64 -5.30 -13.98
C VAL A 239 -12.24 -4.38 -12.84
N VAL A 240 -11.60 -4.92 -11.81
CA VAL A 240 -10.93 -4.11 -10.79
C VAL A 240 -9.54 -3.72 -11.31
N HIS A 241 -9.03 -2.56 -10.94
CA HIS A 241 -7.69 -2.12 -11.33
C HIS A 241 -7.14 -1.08 -10.34
N LEU A 242 -5.83 -0.90 -10.31
CA LEU A 242 -5.25 0.22 -9.56
C LEU A 242 -5.39 1.54 -10.33
N THR A 243 -5.39 2.66 -9.61
CA THR A 243 -5.36 4.00 -10.17
C THR A 243 -4.65 4.98 -9.24
N GLY A 244 -4.04 6.03 -9.79
CA GLY A 244 -3.61 7.19 -9.01
C GLY A 244 -4.49 8.40 -9.32
N ARG A 245 -4.78 9.20 -8.29
CA ARG A 245 -5.47 10.48 -8.43
C ARG A 245 -4.50 11.65 -8.23
N PRO A 246 -3.91 12.17 -9.32
CA PRO A 246 -2.91 13.23 -9.22
C PRO A 246 -3.52 14.54 -8.73
N THR A 247 -2.82 15.16 -7.80
CA THR A 247 -3.06 16.51 -7.32
C THR A 247 -2.14 17.50 -8.03
N THR A 248 -2.59 18.76 -8.13
CA THR A 248 -1.85 19.90 -8.71
C THR A 248 -1.42 19.68 -10.18
N GLN A 249 -0.63 20.61 -10.73
CA GLN A 249 0.01 20.44 -12.04
C GLN A 249 1.24 19.52 -11.97
N ALA A 250 1.79 19.26 -10.78
CA ALA A 250 2.92 18.35 -10.59
C ALA A 250 2.56 16.87 -10.72
N ARG A 251 1.25 16.57 -10.84
CA ARG A 251 0.69 15.22 -10.96
C ARG A 251 1.19 14.28 -9.85
N ARG A 252 1.05 14.72 -8.59
CA ARG A 252 1.48 13.95 -7.42
C ARG A 252 0.29 13.23 -6.78
N CYS A 253 0.39 11.92 -6.60
CA CYS A 253 -0.65 11.07 -6.03
C CYS A 253 -0.38 10.88 -4.53
N VAL A 254 -0.85 11.81 -3.69
CA VAL A 254 -0.63 11.76 -2.22
C VAL A 254 -1.30 10.55 -1.55
N LEU A 255 -2.36 10.04 -2.17
CA LEU A 255 -3.06 8.82 -1.73
C LEU A 255 -2.37 7.54 -2.22
N GLY A 256 -1.25 7.66 -2.94
CA GLY A 256 -0.58 6.54 -3.59
C GLY A 256 -1.39 5.98 -4.74
N ARG A 257 -1.46 4.65 -4.82
CA ARG A 257 -2.32 3.90 -5.75
C ARG A 257 -3.51 3.32 -5.00
N GLU A 258 -4.69 3.63 -5.51
CA GLU A 258 -5.99 3.23 -4.98
C GLU A 258 -6.62 2.14 -5.88
N SER A 259 -7.65 1.46 -5.41
CA SER A 259 -8.40 0.48 -6.20
C SER A 259 -9.67 1.09 -6.80
N ALA A 260 -9.90 0.85 -8.08
CA ALA A 260 -11.10 1.22 -8.81
C ALA A 260 -11.72 -0.01 -9.49
N ILE A 261 -12.96 0.12 -9.95
CA ILE A 261 -13.73 -0.94 -10.60
C ILE A 261 -14.42 -0.39 -11.84
N GLN A 262 -14.51 -1.18 -12.91
CA GLN A 262 -15.16 -0.83 -14.18
C GLN A 262 -16.12 -1.95 -14.59
N GLU A 263 -17.30 -1.59 -15.08
CA GLU A 263 -18.23 -2.56 -15.69
C GLU A 263 -17.67 -3.01 -17.05
N ALA A 264 -17.74 -4.31 -17.33
CA ALA A 264 -17.28 -4.90 -18.57
C ALA A 264 -18.30 -5.91 -19.10
N TYR A 265 -18.15 -6.27 -20.37
CA TYR A 265 -19.03 -7.24 -21.03
C TYR A 265 -18.26 -8.10 -22.03
N TRP A 266 -18.71 -9.34 -22.17
CA TRP A 266 -18.22 -10.25 -23.20
C TRP A 266 -19.04 -10.05 -24.47
N ASP A 267 -18.39 -9.70 -25.59
CA ASP A 267 -19.06 -9.56 -26.89
C ASP A 267 -19.15 -10.91 -27.63
N LYS A 268 -19.83 -10.92 -28.78
CA LYS A 268 -20.10 -12.11 -29.61
C LYS A 268 -18.84 -12.79 -30.15
N ASP A 269 -17.71 -12.09 -30.15
CA ASP A 269 -16.40 -12.60 -30.57
C ASP A 269 -15.62 -13.27 -29.43
N ASP A 270 -16.27 -13.49 -28.27
CA ASP A 270 -15.69 -14.00 -27.03
C ASP A 270 -14.57 -13.08 -26.47
N TRP A 271 -14.56 -11.78 -26.77
CA TRP A 271 -13.65 -10.83 -26.13
C TRP A 271 -14.33 -9.99 -25.04
N LEU A 272 -13.56 -9.64 -24.02
CA LEU A 272 -14.00 -8.77 -22.93
C LEU A 272 -13.73 -7.31 -23.27
N TYR A 273 -14.76 -6.49 -23.25
CA TYR A 273 -14.69 -5.05 -23.45
C TYR A 273 -15.14 -4.31 -22.20
N VAL A 274 -14.47 -3.20 -21.89
CA VAL A 274 -14.86 -2.31 -20.78
C VAL A 274 -15.91 -1.32 -21.29
N LYS A 275 -16.99 -1.15 -20.50
CA LYS A 275 -18.06 -0.21 -20.82
C LYS A 275 -17.49 1.20 -20.90
N ASN A 276 -17.91 1.97 -21.91
CA ASN A 276 -17.41 3.32 -22.23
C ASN A 276 -15.94 3.37 -22.72
N GLY A 277 -15.31 2.22 -22.99
CA GLY A 277 -13.97 2.14 -23.56
C GLY A 277 -12.86 1.99 -22.51
N PRO A 278 -11.58 2.00 -22.94
CA PRO A 278 -10.45 1.62 -22.09
C PRO A 278 -10.03 2.70 -21.07
N VAL A 279 -10.47 3.94 -21.25
CA VAL A 279 -10.20 5.00 -20.26
C VAL A 279 -11.17 4.81 -19.09
N PRO A 280 -10.68 4.58 -17.86
CA PRO A 280 -11.55 4.26 -16.72
C PRO A 280 -12.53 5.39 -16.41
N SER A 281 -13.78 5.02 -16.20
CA SER A 281 -14.85 5.93 -15.78
C SER A 281 -14.73 6.23 -14.29
N LEU A 282 -15.01 7.48 -13.90
CA LEU A 282 -15.04 7.88 -12.49
C LEU A 282 -16.28 7.33 -11.76
N TYR A 283 -17.42 7.29 -12.46
CA TYR A 283 -18.67 6.70 -11.97
C TYR A 283 -18.99 5.45 -12.79
N VAL A 284 -19.40 4.40 -12.10
CA VAL A 284 -19.67 3.08 -12.67
C VAL A 284 -20.97 2.56 -12.07
N ASP A 285 -21.81 1.95 -12.91
CA ASP A 285 -23.05 1.32 -12.47
C ASP A 285 -22.71 0.05 -11.67
N LEU A 286 -23.01 0.06 -10.37
CA LEU A 286 -22.75 -1.07 -9.46
C LEU A 286 -24.06 -1.70 -8.97
N PRO A 287 -24.00 -2.94 -8.42
CA PRO A 287 -25.17 -3.61 -7.84
C PRO A 287 -25.87 -2.86 -6.70
N ALA A 288 -25.19 -1.91 -6.04
CA ALA A 288 -25.75 -1.06 -5.00
C ALA A 288 -25.16 0.35 -5.06
N GLU A 289 -25.81 1.28 -4.37
CA GLU A 289 -25.27 2.62 -4.13
C GLU A 289 -24.11 2.58 -3.13
N ARG A 290 -23.16 3.49 -3.32
CA ARG A 290 -22.07 3.70 -2.36
C ARG A 290 -22.58 4.47 -1.15
N ASP A 291 -22.38 3.91 0.04
CA ASP A 291 -22.51 4.63 1.31
C ASP A 291 -21.13 5.12 1.76
N ASP A 292 -20.89 6.42 1.66
CA ASP A 292 -19.65 7.07 2.08
C ASP A 292 -19.78 7.79 3.43
N THR A 293 -20.86 7.56 4.18
CA THR A 293 -21.09 8.17 5.50
C THR A 293 -19.93 7.86 6.46
N ALA A 294 -19.50 6.60 6.53
CA ALA A 294 -18.38 6.19 7.36
C ALA A 294 -17.04 6.74 6.85
N TYR A 295 -16.88 6.87 5.53
CA TYR A 295 -15.69 7.42 4.89
C TYR A 295 -15.49 8.89 5.29
N TRP A 296 -16.56 9.70 5.29
CA TRP A 296 -16.54 11.12 5.67
C TRP A 296 -16.72 11.41 7.16
N SER A 297 -16.85 10.38 8.00
CA SER A 297 -17.00 10.57 9.45
C SER A 297 -15.64 10.78 10.12
N PRO A 298 -15.53 11.69 11.10
CA PRO A 298 -14.35 11.78 11.97
C PRO A 298 -14.09 10.43 12.66
N GLN A 299 -12.84 9.99 12.62
CA GLN A 299 -12.39 8.76 13.26
C GLN A 299 -11.63 9.14 14.53
N HIS A 300 -12.14 8.72 15.68
CA HIS A 300 -11.52 8.94 16.98
C HIS A 300 -11.14 7.60 17.60
N TYR A 301 -9.86 7.43 17.90
CA TYR A 301 -9.29 6.24 18.51
C TYR A 301 -8.88 6.55 19.94
N ASP A 302 -9.71 6.19 20.90
CA ASP A 302 -9.38 6.27 22.33
C ASP A 302 -8.47 5.09 22.71
N PHE A 303 -7.20 5.38 23.00
CA PHE A 303 -6.23 4.36 23.41
C PHE A 303 -6.29 4.04 24.90
N THR A 304 -7.03 4.82 25.69
CA THR A 304 -7.19 4.60 27.14
C THR A 304 -8.22 3.52 27.45
N SER A 305 -9.13 3.25 26.51
CA SER A 305 -10.24 2.31 26.67
C SER A 305 -10.09 0.99 25.89
N THR A 306 -8.92 0.72 25.31
CA THR A 306 -8.67 -0.48 24.49
C THR A 306 -7.35 -1.15 24.84
N THR A 307 -7.22 -2.43 24.49
CA THR A 307 -6.01 -3.24 24.63
C THR A 307 -5.47 -3.74 23.31
N THR A 308 -6.13 -3.39 22.20
CA THR A 308 -5.74 -3.79 20.85
C THR A 308 -5.72 -2.59 19.92
N LEU A 309 -4.81 -2.63 18.96
CA LEU A 309 -4.66 -1.60 17.96
C LEU A 309 -5.77 -1.71 16.91
N HIS A 310 -6.45 -0.60 16.61
CA HIS A 310 -7.50 -0.60 15.61
C HIS A 310 -6.97 -1.00 14.23
N LYS A 311 -7.81 -1.66 13.42
CA LYS A 311 -7.45 -2.15 12.09
C LYS A 311 -7.00 -1.06 11.12
N ASP A 312 -7.25 0.22 11.38
CA ASP A 312 -6.76 1.31 10.52
C ASP A 312 -5.24 1.48 10.57
N PHE A 313 -4.63 1.09 11.69
CA PHE A 313 -3.22 1.27 11.90
C PHE A 313 -2.40 0.07 11.40
N GLN A 314 -1.19 0.38 10.97
CA GLN A 314 -0.10 -0.52 10.65
C GLN A 314 1.20 0.04 11.22
N TRP A 315 2.24 -0.79 11.21
CA TRP A 315 3.61 -0.39 11.56
C TRP A 315 4.58 -0.90 10.50
N LEU A 316 5.84 -0.51 10.58
CA LEU A 316 6.84 -0.88 9.58
C LEU A 316 7.52 -2.20 9.95
N ARG A 317 7.50 -3.13 9.00
CA ARG A 317 8.39 -4.29 8.82
C ARG A 317 8.38 -5.39 9.87
N THR A 318 8.57 -5.04 11.14
CA THR A 318 8.81 -6.01 12.21
C THR A 318 7.57 -6.88 12.47
N PRO A 319 7.71 -8.21 12.54
CA PRO A 319 6.65 -9.09 13.00
C PRO A 319 6.56 -9.18 14.54
N GLU A 320 7.36 -8.40 15.26
CA GLU A 320 7.50 -8.38 16.72
C GLU A 320 6.96 -7.05 17.28
N PRO A 321 5.63 -6.79 17.20
CA PRO A 321 5.03 -5.51 17.60
C PRO A 321 5.23 -5.19 19.08
N GLU A 322 5.35 -6.20 19.95
CA GLU A 322 5.60 -6.04 21.38
C GLU A 322 6.93 -5.35 21.68
N ARG A 323 7.86 -5.34 20.72
CA ARG A 323 9.13 -4.59 20.83
C ARG A 323 8.95 -3.11 20.59
N ILE A 324 7.90 -2.67 19.89
CA ILE A 324 7.73 -1.28 19.45
C ILE A 324 6.53 -0.57 20.09
N PHE A 325 5.47 -1.30 20.47
CA PHE A 325 4.34 -0.72 21.16
C PHE A 325 3.60 -1.71 22.06
N ARG A 326 2.85 -1.17 23.01
CA ARG A 326 1.90 -1.91 23.86
C ARG A 326 0.80 -0.98 24.37
N PHE A 327 -0.28 -1.52 24.91
CA PHE A 327 -1.30 -0.74 25.59
C PHE A 327 -1.00 -0.64 27.09
N GLY A 328 -0.86 0.60 27.57
CA GLY A 328 -0.72 0.94 28.98
C GLY A 328 -2.08 1.15 29.66
N LYS A 329 -2.06 1.66 30.90
CA LYS A 329 -3.30 2.02 31.61
C LYS A 329 -3.90 3.35 31.14
N THR A 330 -3.08 4.19 30.51
CA THR A 330 -3.39 5.58 30.21
C THR A 330 -3.22 5.91 28.72
N GLY A 331 -3.01 4.90 27.86
CA GLY A 331 -2.88 5.08 26.42
C GLY A 331 -2.04 4.03 25.70
N LEU A 332 -1.77 4.29 24.43
CA LEU A 332 -0.83 3.55 23.59
C LEU A 332 0.59 3.96 23.95
N GLN A 333 1.40 3.00 24.42
CA GLN A 333 2.80 3.20 24.74
C GLN A 333 3.66 2.82 23.55
N LEU A 334 4.35 3.78 22.95
CA LEU A 334 5.43 3.53 22.00
C LEU A 334 6.75 3.43 22.74
N ILE A 335 7.48 2.34 22.54
CA ILE A 335 8.76 2.08 23.19
C ILE A 335 9.84 2.62 22.28
N GLY A 336 10.65 3.58 22.74
CA GLY A 336 11.70 4.20 21.94
C GLY A 336 12.66 3.17 21.33
N ARG A 337 12.83 3.25 20.01
CA ARG A 337 13.73 2.40 19.21
C ARG A 337 14.56 3.25 18.26
N GLU A 338 14.78 2.78 17.05
CA GLU A 338 15.60 3.43 16.04
C GLU A 338 14.92 4.70 15.52
N SER A 339 15.70 5.49 14.80
CA SER A 339 15.23 6.74 14.21
C SER A 339 14.19 6.51 13.11
N VAL A 340 13.41 7.56 12.84
CA VAL A 340 12.54 7.63 11.66
C VAL A 340 13.34 7.30 10.39
N GLY A 341 12.82 6.38 9.58
CA GLY A 341 13.44 5.92 8.34
C GLY A 341 14.32 4.66 8.46
N SER A 342 14.54 4.10 9.65
CA SER A 342 15.25 2.81 9.78
C SER A 342 14.49 1.63 9.16
N TRP A 343 15.20 0.69 8.53
CA TRP A 343 14.57 -0.51 7.95
C TRP A 343 14.36 -1.65 8.96
N PHE A 344 14.67 -1.48 10.24
CA PHE A 344 14.53 -2.54 11.24
C PHE A 344 13.39 -2.23 12.21
N GLU A 345 13.67 -1.55 13.32
CA GLU A 345 12.75 -1.36 14.44
C GLU A 345 12.44 0.11 14.64
N GLN A 346 11.45 0.61 13.88
CA GLN A 346 10.84 1.90 14.13
C GLN A 346 9.59 1.72 15.00
N ALA A 347 9.56 2.39 16.15
CA ALA A 347 8.33 2.57 16.90
C ALA A 347 7.47 3.64 16.22
N LEU A 348 6.79 3.22 15.15
CA LEU A 348 5.84 4.00 14.35
C LEU A 348 4.54 3.21 14.24
N VAL A 349 3.44 3.85 14.62
CA VAL A 349 2.08 3.35 14.42
C VAL A 349 1.30 4.38 13.63
N ALA A 350 0.87 4.03 12.42
CA ALA A 350 0.27 4.98 11.48
C ALA A 350 -0.87 4.37 10.67
N ARG A 351 -1.77 5.24 10.22
CA ARG A 351 -2.86 4.90 9.28
C ARG A 351 -2.67 5.62 7.95
N ARG A 352 -3.29 5.11 6.89
CA ARG A 352 -3.23 5.73 5.56
C ARG A 352 -3.89 7.11 5.57
N GLN A 353 -3.34 8.03 4.78
CA GLN A 353 -4.11 9.17 4.29
C GLN A 353 -5.11 8.65 3.25
N THR A 354 -6.41 8.80 3.54
CA THR A 354 -7.49 8.33 2.64
C THR A 354 -8.30 9.47 2.02
N HIS A 355 -7.96 10.72 2.35
CA HIS A 355 -8.60 11.93 1.85
C HIS A 355 -7.53 12.92 1.39
N PHE A 356 -7.85 13.76 0.39
CA PHE A 356 -6.92 14.79 -0.07
C PHE A 356 -6.64 15.82 1.02
N SER A 357 -7.68 16.23 1.74
CA SER A 357 -7.59 17.17 2.86
C SER A 357 -8.14 16.54 4.14
N TYR A 358 -7.43 16.73 5.25
CA TYR A 358 -7.80 16.19 6.56
C TYR A 358 -7.09 16.93 7.69
N ASP A 359 -7.57 16.71 8.92
CA ASP A 359 -6.89 17.06 10.15
C ASP A 359 -6.54 15.79 10.94
N ALA A 360 -5.38 15.77 11.58
CA ALA A 360 -4.98 14.72 12.51
C ALA A 360 -4.49 15.30 13.83
N GLU A 361 -4.78 14.63 14.94
CA GLU A 361 -4.48 15.11 16.29
C GLU A 361 -4.20 13.94 17.24
N THR A 362 -3.32 14.17 18.22
CA THR A 362 -3.05 13.27 19.35
C THR A 362 -2.65 14.07 20.59
N VAL A 363 -2.64 13.41 21.76
CA VAL A 363 -2.01 13.91 22.99
C VAL A 363 -0.89 12.96 23.37
N VAL A 364 0.30 13.51 23.62
CA VAL A 364 1.48 12.75 24.06
C VAL A 364 1.92 13.18 25.46
N ASP A 365 2.18 12.18 26.30
CA ASP A 365 2.92 12.30 27.55
C ASP A 365 4.33 11.74 27.34
N PHE A 366 5.33 12.62 27.39
CA PHE A 366 6.73 12.28 27.11
C PHE A 366 7.66 13.32 27.71
N ALA A 367 8.57 12.88 28.58
CA ALA A 367 9.53 13.73 29.29
C ALA A 367 10.99 13.38 28.90
N PRO A 368 11.43 13.79 27.69
CA PRO A 368 12.81 13.60 27.25
C PRO A 368 13.78 14.48 28.04
N ASP A 369 14.98 13.98 28.24
CA ASP A 369 16.10 14.63 28.94
C ASP A 369 17.39 14.62 28.09
N ASP A 370 17.30 14.07 26.87
CA ASP A 370 18.40 13.90 25.93
C ASP A 370 17.88 14.08 24.49
N GLU A 371 18.64 14.80 23.66
CA GLU A 371 18.28 15.16 22.28
C GLU A 371 18.16 13.96 21.33
N ARG A 372 18.64 12.77 21.74
CA ARG A 372 18.47 11.51 21.01
C ARG A 372 17.18 10.77 21.37
N THR A 373 16.34 11.37 22.20
CA THR A 373 15.01 10.84 22.55
C THR A 373 13.93 11.80 22.07
N PHE A 374 13.02 11.30 21.23
CA PHE A 374 11.96 12.14 20.66
C PHE A 374 10.71 11.32 20.31
N ALA A 375 9.54 11.91 20.52
CA ALA A 375 8.26 11.29 20.21
C ALA A 375 7.21 12.33 19.79
N GLY A 376 6.27 11.97 18.92
CA GLY A 376 5.21 12.88 18.50
C GLY A 376 4.42 12.44 17.28
N LEU A 377 3.99 13.41 16.47
CA LEU A 377 3.07 13.25 15.34
C LEU A 377 3.81 13.38 13.99
N THR A 378 3.61 12.41 13.10
CA THR A 378 4.30 12.37 11.80
C THR A 378 3.33 12.18 10.62
N ALA A 379 3.62 12.87 9.52
CA ALA A 379 3.12 12.57 8.19
C ALA A 379 4.26 11.93 7.39
N TYR A 380 4.08 10.67 6.98
CA TYR A 380 5.16 9.79 6.55
C TYR A 380 4.83 9.11 5.23
N TYR A 381 5.76 9.12 4.28
CA TYR A 381 5.71 8.27 3.09
C TYR A 381 6.82 7.21 3.15
N CYS A 382 8.07 7.64 3.30
CA CYS A 382 9.25 6.79 3.49
C CYS A 382 10.39 7.61 4.12
N ARG A 383 11.58 7.03 4.32
CA ARG A 383 12.76 7.75 4.87
C ARG A 383 13.16 9.03 4.10
N PHE A 384 12.81 9.11 2.82
CA PHE A 384 13.14 10.24 1.95
C PHE A 384 12.09 11.36 1.97
N ASN A 385 10.92 11.09 2.55
CA ASN A 385 9.74 11.96 2.50
C ASN A 385 8.90 11.80 3.78
N PHE A 386 9.11 12.70 4.73
CA PHE A 386 8.29 12.80 5.93
C PHE A 386 8.37 14.19 6.55
N PHE A 387 7.37 14.51 7.38
CA PHE A 387 7.35 15.66 8.27
C PHE A 387 6.98 15.19 9.68
N TYR A 388 7.72 15.64 10.69
CA TYR A 388 7.60 15.13 12.05
C TYR A 388 7.69 16.28 13.06
N LEU A 389 6.61 16.51 13.80
CA LEU A 389 6.59 17.34 15.00
C LEU A 389 6.83 16.46 16.23
N ALA A 390 7.95 16.67 16.91
CA ALA A 390 8.37 15.86 18.03
C ALA A 390 8.58 16.68 19.31
N VAL A 391 8.18 16.10 20.44
CA VAL A 391 8.65 16.46 21.78
C VAL A 391 10.03 15.83 21.96
N THR A 392 11.05 16.63 22.21
CA THR A 392 12.44 16.20 22.45
C THR A 392 13.08 17.06 23.54
N ALA A 393 14.36 16.90 23.81
CA ALA A 393 15.14 17.79 24.66
C ALA A 393 16.24 18.46 23.85
N HIS A 394 16.56 19.70 24.21
CA HIS A 394 17.76 20.37 23.75
C HIS A 394 18.99 19.79 24.48
N SER A 395 20.21 20.08 24.01
CA SER A 395 21.47 19.55 24.57
C SER A 395 21.75 19.97 26.03
N ASP A 396 20.97 20.88 26.60
CA ASP A 396 21.00 21.27 28.02
C ASP A 396 19.92 20.54 28.85
N GLY A 397 19.28 19.52 28.27
CA GLY A 397 18.23 18.71 28.88
C GLY A 397 16.87 19.37 28.92
N LYS A 398 16.71 20.59 28.36
CA LYS A 398 15.42 21.27 28.39
C LYS A 398 14.48 20.75 27.30
N ARG A 399 13.30 20.31 27.73
CA ARG A 399 12.21 19.88 26.84
C ARG A 399 11.78 20.96 25.83
N GLU A 400 11.62 20.57 24.58
CA GLU A 400 11.20 21.42 23.47
C GLU A 400 10.37 20.67 22.43
N LEU A 401 9.71 21.45 21.56
CA LEU A 401 9.11 20.98 20.32
C LEU A 401 10.04 21.28 19.16
N LEU A 402 10.37 20.25 18.38
CA LEU A 402 11.23 20.33 17.21
C LEU A 402 10.50 19.77 15.98
N LEU A 403 10.68 20.45 14.85
CA LEU A 403 10.21 20.01 13.55
C LEU A 403 11.36 19.42 12.74
N MET A 404 11.19 18.18 12.31
CA MET A 404 12.11 17.49 11.41
C MET A 404 11.39 17.16 10.10
N SER A 405 12.07 17.37 8.98
CA SER A 405 11.56 16.96 7.68
C SER A 405 12.66 16.34 6.83
N SER A 406 12.25 15.39 5.99
CA SER A 406 13.02 14.85 4.88
C SER A 406 12.18 15.12 3.64
N GLU A 407 12.68 15.94 2.73
CA GLU A 407 11.88 16.52 1.64
C GLU A 407 12.43 16.08 0.28
N ALA A 408 11.91 14.98 -0.27
CA ALA A 408 12.36 14.35 -1.52
C ALA A 408 13.88 14.13 -1.57
N SER A 409 14.43 13.59 -0.49
CA SER A 409 15.88 13.61 -0.20
C SER A 409 16.66 12.38 -0.69
N TRP A 410 16.12 11.62 -1.63
CA TRP A 410 16.83 10.49 -2.23
C TRP A 410 18.06 10.95 -3.04
N PRO A 411 19.19 10.22 -3.04
CA PRO A 411 19.40 8.90 -2.44
C PRO A 411 19.80 8.89 -0.96
N ASP A 412 20.08 10.05 -0.37
CA ASP A 412 20.74 10.11 0.92
C ASP A 412 19.77 9.90 2.09
N GLY A 413 18.57 10.49 2.04
CA GLY A 413 17.66 10.50 3.19
C GLY A 413 18.00 11.62 4.19
N ASN A 414 18.53 12.75 3.70
CA ASN A 414 18.96 13.86 4.54
C ASN A 414 17.76 14.60 5.17
N LEU A 415 17.94 15.03 6.42
CA LEU A 415 17.05 16.00 7.04
C LEU A 415 17.26 17.39 6.45
N ARG A 416 16.19 18.18 6.38
CA ARG A 416 16.26 19.58 5.96
C ARG A 416 16.82 20.44 7.08
N MET A 417 18.04 20.92 6.87
CA MET A 417 18.74 21.82 7.78
C MET A 417 18.86 23.26 7.23
N PRO A 418 18.93 24.29 8.08
CA PRO A 418 18.66 24.22 9.53
C PRO A 418 17.19 23.89 9.81
N PHE A 419 16.91 23.28 10.97
CA PHE A 419 15.53 23.07 11.42
C PHE A 419 14.82 24.42 11.65
N PRO A 420 13.48 24.47 11.58
CA PRO A 420 12.72 25.60 12.11
C PRO A 420 13.05 25.82 13.60
N ASP A 421 12.92 27.07 14.05
CA ASP A 421 13.21 27.42 15.44
C ASP A 421 12.38 26.56 16.41
N PRO A 422 13.03 25.83 17.35
CA PRO A 422 12.32 25.00 18.30
C PRO A 422 11.55 25.85 19.32
N VAL A 423 10.51 25.27 19.90
CA VAL A 423 9.71 25.90 20.95
C VAL A 423 10.01 25.23 22.27
N GLN A 424 10.66 25.96 23.19
CA GLN A 424 10.89 25.51 24.55
C GLN A 424 9.55 25.36 25.31
N ILE A 425 9.35 24.24 25.99
CA ILE A 425 8.11 23.91 26.72
C ILE A 425 8.42 23.52 28.18
N PRO A 426 7.42 23.51 29.08
CA PRO A 426 7.62 23.04 30.45
C PRO A 426 8.17 21.61 30.49
N GLN A 427 9.03 21.30 31.48
CA GLN A 427 9.68 20.00 31.60
C GLN A 427 8.71 18.83 31.81
N GLU A 428 7.54 19.12 32.36
CA GLU A 428 6.47 18.16 32.64
C GLU A 428 5.18 18.57 31.95
N GLY A 429 4.22 17.64 31.90
CA GLY A 429 2.88 17.86 31.36
C GLY A 429 2.71 17.41 29.93
N LYS A 430 1.46 17.15 29.56
CA LYS A 430 1.09 16.60 28.26
C LYS A 430 1.11 17.66 27.18
N VAL A 431 1.29 17.22 25.92
CA VAL A 431 1.23 18.10 24.75
C VAL A 431 0.25 17.54 23.74
N ARG A 432 -0.70 18.38 23.33
CA ARG A 432 -1.57 18.08 22.19
C ARG A 432 -0.84 18.49 20.91
N LEU A 433 -0.70 17.56 19.98
CA LEU A 433 -0.04 17.77 18.69
C LEU A 433 -1.07 17.56 17.58
N ALA A 434 -1.05 18.42 16.57
CA ALA A 434 -1.96 18.32 15.44
C ALA A 434 -1.29 18.72 14.12
N LEU A 435 -1.86 18.28 13.00
CA LEU A 435 -1.55 18.77 11.67
C LEU A 435 -2.83 18.93 10.85
N SER A 436 -2.80 19.90 9.92
CA SER A 436 -3.85 20.13 8.92
C SER A 436 -3.24 20.05 7.53
N ILE A 437 -3.85 19.27 6.63
CA ILE A 437 -3.53 19.27 5.20
C ILE A 437 -4.69 19.87 4.40
N ARG A 438 -4.39 20.86 3.56
CA ARG A 438 -5.34 21.52 2.63
C ARG A 438 -4.69 21.69 1.26
N GLY A 439 -5.13 20.92 0.27
CA GLY A 439 -4.41 20.86 -1.00
C GLY A 439 -2.94 20.45 -0.78
N PRO A 440 -1.94 21.21 -1.23
CA PRO A 440 -0.53 20.91 -0.95
C PRO A 440 -0.05 21.42 0.42
N GLU A 441 -0.83 22.20 1.16
CA GLU A 441 -0.35 22.88 2.37
C GLU A 441 -0.46 21.97 3.60
N LEU A 442 0.64 21.75 4.32
CA LEU A 442 0.68 21.09 5.63
C LEU A 442 1.09 22.10 6.70
N GLN A 443 0.26 22.28 7.74
CA GLN A 443 0.56 23.11 8.90
C GLN A 443 0.48 22.27 10.18
N PHE A 444 1.57 22.24 10.94
CA PHE A 444 1.59 21.68 12.30
C PHE A 444 1.06 22.67 13.34
N LYS A 445 0.49 22.13 14.41
CA LYS A 445 -0.04 22.88 15.54
C LYS A 445 0.22 22.15 16.86
N TYR A 446 0.24 22.89 17.95
CA TYR A 446 0.35 22.31 19.29
C TYR A 446 -0.47 23.11 20.32
N ALA A 447 -0.76 22.49 21.46
CA ALA A 447 -1.26 23.14 22.66
C ALA A 447 -0.63 22.48 23.90
N LEU A 448 -0.24 23.28 24.87
CA LEU A 448 0.26 22.77 26.15
C LEU A 448 -0.90 22.34 27.06
N GLU A 449 -0.61 21.51 28.05
CA GLU A 449 -1.59 21.11 29.06
C GLU A 449 -2.30 22.32 29.70
N GLY A 450 -3.62 22.28 29.72
CA GLY A 450 -4.48 23.38 30.18
C GLY A 450 -4.81 24.45 29.13
N GLU A 451 -4.13 24.47 27.97
CA GLU A 451 -4.47 25.36 26.87
C GLU A 451 -5.64 24.81 26.04
N LYS A 452 -6.61 25.67 25.72
CA LYS A 452 -7.79 25.27 24.92
C LYS A 452 -7.53 25.29 23.42
N GLU A 453 -6.78 26.29 22.95
CA GLU A 453 -6.58 26.56 21.52
C GLU A 453 -5.26 25.98 21.01
N LEU A 454 -5.29 25.39 19.81
CA LEU A 454 -4.09 24.98 19.09
C LEU A 454 -3.41 26.20 18.45
N LYS A 455 -2.09 26.29 18.58
CA LYS A 455 -1.25 27.33 17.95
C LYS A 455 -0.44 26.72 16.82
N ASN A 456 -0.31 27.44 15.71
CA ASN A 456 0.58 27.04 14.62
C ASN A 456 2.04 27.01 15.10
N ILE A 457 2.82 26.05 14.60
CA ILE A 457 4.26 25.94 14.83
C ILE A 457 4.97 25.66 13.51
N GLY A 458 6.11 26.33 13.31
CA GLY A 458 6.92 26.20 12.10
C GLY A 458 6.26 26.73 10.83
N PRO A 459 6.90 26.48 9.67
CA PRO A 459 6.39 26.92 8.38
C PRO A 459 5.21 26.06 7.90
N VAL A 460 4.56 26.51 6.83
CA VAL A 460 3.68 25.66 6.00
C VAL A 460 4.55 24.85 5.04
N TYR A 461 4.40 23.54 5.05
CA TYR A 461 5.13 22.60 4.20
C TYR A 461 4.34 22.21 2.94
N ASP A 462 5.04 21.73 1.91
CA ASP A 462 4.44 21.09 0.73
C ASP A 462 4.15 19.61 1.00
N ALA A 463 2.95 19.30 1.49
CA ALA A 463 2.47 17.93 1.72
C ALA A 463 2.39 17.09 0.43
N SER A 464 2.38 17.71 -0.76
CA SER A 464 2.25 16.93 -2.00
C SER A 464 3.46 16.03 -2.27
N ILE A 465 4.61 16.28 -1.61
CA ILE A 465 5.79 15.40 -1.68
C ILE A 465 5.60 14.05 -0.97
N LEU A 466 4.57 13.90 -0.14
CA LEU A 466 4.19 12.61 0.43
C LEU A 466 3.44 11.78 -0.63
N SER A 467 4.11 11.49 -1.74
CA SER A 467 3.52 10.84 -2.91
C SER A 467 4.50 9.89 -3.58
N ASP A 468 3.96 8.96 -4.38
CA ASP A 468 4.76 8.03 -5.17
C ASP A 468 5.79 8.74 -6.06
N GLU A 469 5.40 9.87 -6.63
CA GLU A 469 6.24 10.66 -7.53
C GLU A 469 7.45 11.29 -6.84
N CYS A 470 7.40 11.47 -5.52
CA CYS A 470 8.48 12.05 -4.72
C CYS A 470 9.25 11.03 -3.89
N GLY A 471 8.80 9.77 -3.83
CA GLY A 471 9.53 8.67 -3.21
C GLY A 471 10.90 8.39 -3.86
N GLY A 472 11.69 7.50 -3.25
CA GLY A 472 13.10 7.34 -3.62
C GLY A 472 13.38 6.97 -5.07
N HIS A 473 12.44 6.31 -5.75
CA HIS A 473 12.58 5.97 -7.18
C HIS A 473 11.41 6.50 -8.01
N GLN A 474 10.77 7.58 -7.53
CA GLN A 474 9.60 8.20 -8.14
C GLN A 474 8.49 7.17 -8.44
N ALA A 475 7.58 7.46 -9.38
CA ALA A 475 6.41 6.61 -9.65
C ALA A 475 6.75 5.18 -10.16
N HIS A 476 7.98 4.92 -10.60
CA HIS A 476 8.43 3.60 -11.07
C HIS A 476 9.12 2.77 -9.98
N GLY A 477 9.29 3.30 -8.77
CA GLY A 477 9.93 2.59 -7.68
C GLY A 477 9.49 3.03 -6.28
N SER A 478 8.37 3.73 -6.16
CA SER A 478 7.74 4.12 -4.90
C SER A 478 6.27 3.70 -4.97
N PHE A 479 5.85 2.83 -4.07
CA PHE A 479 4.68 1.98 -4.32
C PHE A 479 3.61 2.02 -3.23
N THR A 480 3.77 2.85 -2.20
CA THR A 480 2.88 2.89 -1.03
C THR A 480 1.84 4.02 -1.16
N GLY A 481 2.07 5.14 -0.49
CA GLY A 481 1.12 6.24 -0.27
C GLY A 481 1.44 6.95 1.05
N ALA A 482 0.86 8.14 1.28
CA ALA A 482 1.06 8.87 2.53
C ALA A 482 0.35 8.19 3.72
N PHE A 483 1.01 8.24 4.88
CA PHE A 483 0.49 7.83 6.17
C PHE A 483 0.58 8.98 7.17
N VAL A 484 -0.26 8.92 8.20
CA VAL A 484 -0.22 9.81 9.36
C VAL A 484 -0.32 8.99 10.63
N GLY A 485 0.48 9.32 11.63
CA GLY A 485 0.55 8.52 12.84
C GLY A 485 1.46 9.10 13.89
N VAL A 486 1.77 8.26 14.88
CA VAL A 486 2.60 8.61 16.02
C VAL A 486 3.87 7.78 16.03
N ALA A 487 4.97 8.38 16.47
CA ALA A 487 6.27 7.72 16.54
C ALA A 487 7.01 8.05 17.84
N ALA A 488 7.95 7.18 18.21
CA ALA A 488 8.91 7.38 19.30
C ALA A 488 10.28 6.80 18.93
N SER A 489 11.35 7.51 19.25
CA SER A 489 12.73 7.10 19.03
C SER A 489 13.56 7.34 20.28
N ASP A 490 14.50 6.44 20.53
CA ASP A 490 15.48 6.53 21.60
C ASP A 490 16.80 5.92 21.09
N MET A 491 17.67 6.76 20.53
CA MET A 491 18.97 6.30 20.01
C MET A 491 20.00 6.03 21.11
N ASN A 492 19.66 6.23 22.39
CA ASN A 492 20.49 5.79 23.51
C ASN A 492 20.25 4.31 23.84
N GLY A 493 19.17 3.71 23.32
CA GLY A 493 18.80 2.32 23.59
C GLY A 493 18.24 2.10 25.00
N THR A 494 17.73 3.17 25.64
CA THR A 494 17.14 3.09 26.98
C THR A 494 15.67 2.68 26.99
N GLU A 495 15.08 2.50 25.81
CA GLU A 495 13.68 2.13 25.62
C GLU A 495 12.69 3.15 26.19
N LYS A 496 13.06 4.45 26.18
CA LYS A 496 12.23 5.51 26.75
C LYS A 496 10.84 5.51 26.10
N VAL A 497 9.81 5.45 26.93
CA VAL A 497 8.41 5.26 26.50
C VAL A 497 7.73 6.61 26.32
N ALA A 498 7.04 6.78 25.18
CA ALA A 498 6.07 7.85 24.96
C ALA A 498 4.65 7.28 25.01
N GLU A 499 3.75 7.96 25.71
CA GLU A 499 2.39 7.51 25.89
C GLU A 499 1.40 8.43 25.17
N PHE A 500 0.53 7.85 24.36
CA PHE A 500 -0.45 8.56 23.54
C PHE A 500 -1.87 8.21 23.98
N GLU A 501 -2.67 9.21 24.34
CA GLU A 501 -4.03 8.98 24.88
C GLU A 501 -5.04 8.63 23.80
N TYR A 502 -4.95 9.29 22.65
CA TYR A 502 -5.84 9.07 21.53
C TYR A 502 -5.18 9.43 20.21
N PHE A 503 -5.82 9.05 19.11
CA PHE A 503 -5.54 9.59 17.78
C PHE A 503 -6.86 9.96 17.09
N THR A 504 -6.93 11.15 16.53
CA THR A 504 -8.10 11.62 15.77
C THR A 504 -7.69 11.85 14.31
N TYR A 505 -8.52 11.41 13.38
CA TYR A 505 -8.43 11.75 11.96
C TYR A 505 -9.78 12.27 11.48
N THR A 506 -9.81 13.52 11.03
CA THR A 506 -11.03 14.19 10.57
C THR A 506 -10.91 14.50 9.08
N PRO A 507 -11.69 13.86 8.20
CA PRO A 507 -11.69 14.20 6.79
C PRO A 507 -12.28 15.61 6.57
N VAL A 508 -11.77 16.31 5.56
CA VAL A 508 -12.20 17.69 5.26
C VAL A 508 -12.40 17.84 3.77
N HIS A 509 -13.51 18.45 3.37
CA HIS A 509 -13.67 18.93 2.00
C HIS A 509 -12.96 20.26 1.84
N HIS A 510 -11.96 20.31 0.97
CA HIS A 510 -11.33 21.54 0.54
C HIS A 510 -11.57 21.79 -0.95
N LYS A 511 -11.70 23.05 -1.34
CA LYS A 511 -12.00 23.46 -2.73
C LYS A 511 -10.96 23.01 -3.78
N SER A 512 -9.77 22.59 -3.34
CA SER A 512 -8.72 22.07 -4.23
C SER A 512 -8.79 20.56 -4.43
N ASP A 513 -9.63 19.87 -3.67
CA ASP A 513 -9.72 18.42 -3.69
C ASP A 513 -10.40 17.96 -4.98
N ARG A 514 -9.84 16.92 -5.61
CA ARG A 514 -10.29 16.44 -6.93
C ARG A 514 -11.07 15.13 -6.79
N TYR A 515 -12.23 15.20 -6.14
CA TYR A 515 -13.16 14.08 -6.06
C TYR A 515 -13.98 13.93 -7.34
N ASP A 516 -14.41 15.05 -7.91
CA ASP A 516 -15.11 15.15 -9.18
C ASP A 516 -14.25 16.00 -10.14
N VAL A 517 -14.03 15.55 -11.38
CA VAL A 517 -13.15 16.23 -12.37
C VAL A 517 -13.94 17.12 -13.32
#